data_AF-A0A7S3D100-F1
#
_entry.id   AF-A0A7S3D100-F1
#
_cell.length_a   1.000
_cell.length_b   1.000
_cell.length_c   1.000
_cell.angle_alpha   90.00
_cell.angle_beta   90.00
_cell.angle_gamma   90.00
#
_symmetry.space_group_name_H-M   'P 1'
#
loop_
_entity.id
_entity.type
_entity.pdbx_description
1 polymer ?
#
loop_
_entity_poly.entity_id
_entity_poly.type
_entity_poly.pdbx_seq_one_letter_code
_entity_poly.pdbx_strand_id
1 'polypeptide(L)'
;ERVVDLLLCEWFWKAVLGKPLRLDDYLLIDKRAAEALLAMEDFVKKRKAILASDANESEKLDALSKLCIVMGKDSFQVEDLYLSMQYLPPAHNLPYDSVDLVPNGSHIEVNAENLEEFVCLSTEFIMKSGIQVQVDAFVAGFNEVFPISTLRILSVSEIRMMLNGDRYPKWTFDELLENIDAKNGYTKGSDHVLWFLGILAEFSPDERKKFLRFATGCDSLPAGGISSLTPRMTIVMKTDDPDVDMHFPSVNCCFHFIKLPAYSSQEIMKQRLLTAMETTGFYFN
;
A
#
# COMPACT_ATOMS: atom_id res chain seq x y z
N GLU A 1 6.73 19.58 -3.51
CA GLU A 1 6.81 18.27 -4.20
C GLU A 1 5.41 17.71 -4.35
N ARG A 2 5.09 17.09 -5.49
CA ARG A 2 3.76 16.51 -5.72
C ARG A 2 3.84 15.03 -5.39
N VAL A 3 3.13 14.61 -4.36
CA VAL A 3 2.95 13.20 -3.99
C VAL A 3 2.29 12.48 -5.17
N VAL A 4 2.81 11.32 -5.55
CA VAL A 4 2.25 10.47 -6.61
C VAL A 4 1.55 9.31 -5.93
N ASP A 5 0.28 9.10 -6.26
CA ASP A 5 -0.51 8.00 -5.70
C ASP A 5 -0.14 6.66 -6.38
N LEU A 6 1.11 6.22 -6.19
CA LEU A 6 1.67 5.00 -6.74
C LEU A 6 1.57 3.88 -5.70
N LEU A 7 0.36 3.32 -5.60
CA LEU A 7 -0.05 2.29 -4.64
C LEU A 7 0.56 0.89 -4.88
N LEU A 8 1.83 0.82 -5.25
CA LEU A 8 2.51 -0.44 -5.46
C LEU A 8 2.86 -1.08 -4.11
N CYS A 9 2.55 -2.37 -4.00
CA CYS A 9 2.74 -3.14 -2.78
C CYS A 9 4.25 -3.33 -2.47
N GLU A 10 4.55 -3.72 -1.23
CA GLU A 10 5.94 -3.87 -0.78
C GLU A 10 6.74 -4.85 -1.64
N TRP A 11 6.10 -5.94 -2.04
CA TRP A 11 6.67 -6.94 -2.93
C TRP A 11 7.19 -6.32 -4.25
N PHE A 12 6.41 -5.44 -4.88
CA PHE A 12 6.78 -4.86 -6.17
C PHE A 12 8.06 -4.03 -6.06
N TRP A 13 8.17 -3.24 -4.98
CA TRP A 13 9.38 -2.48 -4.69
C TRP A 13 10.59 -3.38 -4.43
N LYS A 14 10.41 -4.52 -3.76
CA LYS A 14 11.50 -5.50 -3.60
C LYS A 14 11.95 -6.04 -4.96
N ALA A 15 11.02 -6.43 -5.82
CA ALA A 15 11.31 -6.94 -7.16
C ALA A 15 12.09 -5.91 -8.00
N VAL A 16 11.57 -4.70 -8.10
CA VAL A 16 12.17 -3.59 -8.87
C VAL A 16 13.56 -3.18 -8.35
N LEU A 17 13.77 -3.22 -7.04
CA LEU A 17 15.07 -2.88 -6.44
C LEU A 17 16.06 -4.05 -6.44
N GLY A 18 15.66 -5.23 -6.91
CA GLY A 18 16.45 -6.46 -6.84
C GLY A 18 16.74 -6.89 -5.40
N LYS A 19 15.83 -6.58 -4.46
CA LYS A 19 15.90 -7.09 -3.08
C LYS A 19 15.40 -8.54 -3.05
N PRO A 20 15.89 -9.39 -2.13
CA PRO A 20 15.42 -10.77 -2.02
C PRO A 20 13.90 -10.83 -1.82
N LEU A 21 13.24 -11.68 -2.61
CA LEU A 21 11.82 -12.00 -2.49
C LEU A 21 11.68 -13.33 -1.76
N ARG A 22 10.75 -13.38 -0.80
CA ARG A 22 10.39 -14.60 -0.07
C ARG A 22 8.98 -15.02 -0.45
N LEU A 23 8.67 -16.30 -0.27
CA LEU A 23 7.31 -16.80 -0.49
C LEU A 23 6.27 -16.08 0.38
N ASP A 24 6.65 -15.63 1.59
CA ASP A 24 5.80 -14.80 2.45
C ASP A 24 5.40 -13.47 1.80
N ASP A 25 6.25 -12.89 0.94
CA ASP A 25 5.91 -11.66 0.22
C ASP A 25 4.75 -11.89 -0.77
N TYR A 26 4.54 -13.13 -1.20
CA TYR A 26 3.45 -13.50 -2.11
C TYR A 26 2.07 -13.44 -1.44
N LEU A 27 2.01 -13.52 -0.09
CA LEU A 27 0.76 -13.34 0.67
C LEU A 27 0.13 -11.96 0.45
N LEU A 28 0.93 -10.96 0.06
CA LEU A 28 0.47 -9.61 -0.26
C LEU A 28 -0.18 -9.50 -1.65
N ILE A 29 -0.05 -10.53 -2.50
CA ILE A 29 -0.54 -10.55 -3.88
C ILE A 29 -1.68 -11.55 -4.01
N ASP A 30 -1.40 -12.82 -3.73
CA ASP A 30 -2.38 -13.91 -3.77
C ASP A 30 -2.20 -14.79 -2.53
N LYS A 31 -3.02 -14.48 -1.53
CA LYS A 31 -3.02 -15.20 -0.26
C LYS A 31 -3.26 -16.70 -0.43
N ARG A 32 -4.18 -17.11 -1.32
CA ARG A 32 -4.54 -18.52 -1.45
C ARG A 32 -3.42 -19.31 -2.10
N ALA A 33 -2.86 -18.79 -3.19
CA ALA A 33 -1.75 -19.44 -3.87
C ALA A 33 -0.49 -19.48 -2.97
N ALA A 34 -0.22 -18.42 -2.22
CA ALA A 34 0.88 -18.39 -1.25
C ALA A 34 0.69 -19.41 -0.12
N GLU A 35 -0.51 -19.51 0.47
CA GLU A 35 -0.81 -20.50 1.51
C GLU A 35 -0.62 -21.93 1.01
N ALA A 36 -1.01 -22.23 -0.23
CA ALA A 36 -0.80 -23.54 -0.85
C ALA A 36 0.69 -23.87 -1.02
N LEU A 37 1.47 -22.93 -1.58
CA LEU A 37 2.92 -23.12 -1.74
C LEU A 37 3.64 -23.23 -0.39
N LEU A 38 3.21 -22.48 0.63
CA LEU A 38 3.76 -22.57 1.99
C LEU A 38 3.47 -23.94 2.64
N ALA A 39 2.27 -24.49 2.42
CA ALA A 39 1.92 -25.83 2.87
C ALA A 39 2.77 -26.92 2.19
N MET A 40 3.05 -26.77 0.90
CA MET A 40 3.97 -27.64 0.16
C MET A 40 5.42 -27.49 0.67
N GLU A 41 5.87 -26.28 0.96
CA GLU A 41 7.21 -26.03 1.52
C GLU A 41 7.36 -26.68 2.92
N ASP A 42 6.32 -26.60 3.76
CA ASP A 42 6.29 -27.27 5.06
C ASP A 42 6.35 -28.80 4.92
N PHE A 43 5.63 -29.39 3.96
CA PHE A 43 5.76 -30.81 3.62
C PHE A 43 7.21 -31.16 3.26
N VAL A 44 7.85 -30.38 2.38
CA VAL A 44 9.24 -30.60 1.96
C VAL A 44 10.20 -30.55 3.16
N LYS A 45 10.04 -29.57 4.05
CA LYS A 45 10.85 -29.44 5.28
C LYS A 45 10.69 -30.66 6.18
N LYS A 46 9.46 -31.11 6.42
CA LYS A 46 9.17 -32.30 7.23
C LYS A 46 9.74 -33.56 6.60
N ARG A 47 9.59 -33.74 5.29
CA ARG A 47 10.16 -34.87 4.54
C ARG A 47 11.68 -34.94 4.71
N LYS A 48 12.36 -33.80 4.55
CA LYS A 48 13.82 -33.71 4.76
C LYS A 48 14.23 -34.05 6.19
N ALA A 49 13.48 -33.56 7.18
CA ALA A 49 13.75 -33.87 8.59
C ALA A 49 13.61 -35.37 8.90
N ILE A 50 12.61 -36.04 8.32
CA ILE A 50 12.43 -37.50 8.46
C ILE A 50 13.62 -38.23 7.84
N LEU A 51 14.02 -37.88 6.61
CA LEU A 51 15.14 -38.53 5.92
C LEU A 51 16.48 -38.32 6.64
N ALA A 52 16.69 -37.13 7.20
CA ALA A 52 17.89 -36.77 7.95
C ALA A 52 17.92 -37.32 9.39
N SER A 53 16.82 -37.91 9.88
CA SER A 53 16.77 -38.46 11.23
C SER A 53 17.64 -39.72 11.40
N ASP A 54 18.03 -40.01 12.63
CA ASP A 54 18.77 -41.24 13.01
C ASP A 54 17.87 -42.49 13.10
N ALA A 55 16.58 -42.37 12.73
CA ALA A 55 15.63 -43.47 12.72
C ALA A 55 16.06 -44.58 11.74
N ASN A 56 15.60 -45.80 11.97
CA ASN A 56 15.87 -46.89 11.02
C ASN A 56 15.01 -46.75 9.74
N GLU A 57 15.39 -47.47 8.67
CA GLU A 57 14.69 -47.38 7.37
C GLU A 57 13.19 -47.70 7.46
N SER A 58 12.79 -48.64 8.34
CA SER A 58 11.38 -49.00 8.51
C SER A 58 10.57 -47.87 9.16
N GLU A 59 11.16 -47.20 10.16
CA GLU A 59 10.55 -46.05 10.84
C GLU A 59 10.45 -44.84 9.89
N LYS A 60 11.50 -44.59 9.08
CA LYS A 60 11.47 -43.55 8.05
C LYS A 60 10.37 -43.80 7.04
N LEU A 61 10.23 -45.04 6.56
CA LEU A 61 9.19 -45.41 5.60
C LEU A 61 7.77 -45.23 6.17
N ASP A 62 7.54 -45.65 7.42
CA ASP A 62 6.26 -45.43 8.11
C ASP A 62 5.94 -43.93 8.27
N ALA A 63 6.93 -43.12 8.68
CA ALA A 63 6.76 -41.68 8.84
C ALA A 63 6.49 -40.97 7.50
N LEU A 64 7.21 -41.34 6.43
CA LEU A 64 7.00 -40.80 5.09
C LEU A 64 5.60 -41.15 4.55
N SER A 65 5.12 -42.37 4.80
CA SER A 65 3.79 -42.82 4.34
C SER A 65 2.62 -42.04 4.96
N LYS A 66 2.84 -41.45 6.13
CA LYS A 66 1.84 -40.65 6.86
C LYS A 66 1.95 -39.16 6.58
N LEU A 67 3.01 -38.72 5.88
CA LEU A 67 3.23 -37.32 5.60
C LEU A 67 2.19 -36.83 4.59
N CYS A 68 1.58 -35.67 4.87
CA CYS A 68 0.55 -35.07 4.03
C CYS A 68 0.76 -33.56 3.94
N ILE A 69 0.34 -32.95 2.84
CA ILE A 69 0.19 -31.50 2.75
C ILE A 69 -1.06 -31.12 3.54
N VAL A 70 -0.95 -30.15 4.46
CA VAL A 70 -2.06 -29.69 5.29
C VAL A 70 -2.48 -28.29 4.88
N MET A 71 -3.73 -28.12 4.47
CA MET A 71 -4.31 -26.83 4.11
C MET A 71 -5.59 -26.60 4.91
N GLY A 72 -5.51 -25.73 5.92
CA GLY A 72 -6.64 -25.47 6.82
C GLY A 72 -6.99 -26.71 7.65
N LYS A 73 -8.17 -27.32 7.39
CA LYS A 73 -8.64 -28.53 8.08
C LYS A 73 -8.40 -29.80 7.28
N ASP A 74 -8.00 -29.66 6.02
CA ASP A 74 -7.90 -30.76 5.08
C ASP A 74 -6.43 -31.17 4.93
N SER A 75 -6.22 -32.45 4.63
CA SER A 75 -4.90 -33.05 4.41
C SER A 75 -4.91 -33.89 3.14
N PHE A 76 -3.87 -33.75 2.32
CA PHE A 76 -3.79 -34.37 0.99
C PHE A 76 -2.44 -35.08 0.82
N GLN A 77 -2.43 -36.21 0.13
CA GLN A 77 -1.18 -36.71 -0.46
C GLN A 77 -0.77 -35.80 -1.62
N VAL A 78 0.51 -35.78 -1.95
CA VAL A 78 1.02 -34.90 -3.03
C VAL A 78 0.41 -35.31 -4.37
N GLU A 79 0.34 -36.62 -4.60
CA GLU A 79 -0.14 -37.25 -5.82
C GLU A 79 -1.65 -37.03 -6.01
N ASP A 80 -2.42 -36.88 -4.93
CA ASP A 80 -3.86 -36.59 -4.97
C ASP A 80 -4.18 -35.19 -5.50
N LEU A 81 -3.18 -34.31 -5.61
CA LEU A 81 -3.34 -32.97 -6.17
C LEU A 81 -3.32 -32.96 -7.71
N TYR A 82 -2.91 -34.06 -8.35
CA TYR A 82 -2.81 -34.19 -9.82
C TYR A 82 -2.07 -33.03 -10.49
N LEU A 83 -1.00 -32.57 -9.84
CA LEU A 83 -0.16 -31.49 -10.36
C LEU A 83 0.84 -32.06 -11.37
N SER A 84 1.19 -31.24 -12.35
CA SER A 84 2.32 -31.47 -13.26
C SER A 84 3.37 -30.38 -13.04
N MET A 85 4.58 -30.55 -13.58
CA MET A 85 5.66 -29.55 -13.54
C MET A 85 5.39 -28.37 -14.48
N GLN A 86 4.17 -27.84 -14.44
CA GLN A 86 3.66 -26.77 -15.26
C GLN A 86 2.95 -25.75 -14.36
N TYR A 87 3.18 -24.47 -14.62
CA TYR A 87 2.43 -23.38 -14.01
C TYR A 87 1.24 -23.01 -14.89
N LEU A 88 0.06 -22.93 -14.27
CA LEU A 88 -1.17 -22.49 -14.89
C LEU A 88 -1.53 -21.10 -14.36
N PRO A 89 -1.44 -20.04 -15.18
CA PRO A 89 -1.82 -18.71 -14.75
C PRO A 89 -3.33 -18.63 -14.45
N PRO A 90 -3.75 -17.84 -13.45
CA PRO A 90 -5.16 -17.64 -13.13
C PRO A 90 -5.91 -16.79 -14.18
N ALA A 91 -5.18 -16.12 -15.08
CA ALA A 91 -5.73 -15.15 -16.02
C ALA A 91 -5.89 -15.75 -17.42
N HIS A 92 -7.11 -15.73 -17.97
CA HIS A 92 -7.44 -16.27 -19.29
C HIS A 92 -7.09 -15.37 -20.48
N ASN A 93 -6.55 -14.17 -20.22
CA ASN A 93 -6.22 -13.17 -21.23
C ASN A 93 -4.70 -13.03 -21.44
N LEU A 94 -3.91 -13.99 -20.97
CA LEU A 94 -2.49 -14.05 -21.24
C LEU A 94 -2.24 -14.68 -22.62
N PRO A 95 -1.09 -14.38 -23.27
CA PRO A 95 -0.75 -14.98 -24.55
C PRO A 95 -0.36 -16.47 -24.45
N TYR A 96 -0.43 -17.06 -23.26
CA TYR A 96 -0.15 -18.45 -22.96
C TYR A 96 -1.17 -18.98 -21.94
N ASP A 97 -1.57 -20.24 -22.11
CA ASP A 97 -2.48 -20.95 -21.18
C ASP A 97 -1.72 -21.65 -20.05
N SER A 98 -0.43 -21.90 -20.26
CA SER A 98 0.44 -22.60 -19.32
C SER A 98 1.92 -22.33 -19.58
N VAL A 99 2.76 -22.59 -18.59
CA VAL A 99 4.22 -22.51 -18.70
C VAL A 99 4.85 -23.75 -18.09
N ASP A 100 5.58 -24.48 -18.89
CA ASP A 100 6.40 -25.60 -18.42
C ASP A 100 7.54 -25.07 -17.53
N LEU A 101 7.56 -25.50 -16.26
CA LEU A 101 8.61 -25.11 -15.29
C LEU A 101 9.92 -25.84 -15.57
N VAL A 102 9.83 -27.02 -16.17
CA VAL A 102 10.94 -27.84 -16.67
C VAL A 102 10.59 -28.32 -18.08
N PRO A 103 11.57 -28.73 -18.91
CA PRO A 103 11.28 -29.25 -20.26
C PRO A 103 10.29 -30.42 -20.23
N ASN A 104 9.21 -30.32 -21.02
CA ASN A 104 8.09 -31.28 -21.04
C ASN A 104 7.38 -31.42 -19.69
N GLY A 105 7.31 -30.33 -18.92
CA GLY A 105 6.76 -30.31 -17.56
C GLY A 105 5.31 -30.76 -17.49
N SER A 106 4.52 -30.52 -18.55
CA SER A 106 3.15 -31.02 -18.69
C SER A 106 3.02 -32.55 -18.62
N HIS A 107 4.09 -33.29 -18.88
CA HIS A 107 4.13 -34.76 -18.86
C HIS A 107 4.82 -35.33 -17.61
N ILE A 108 5.25 -34.46 -16.68
CA ILE A 108 5.93 -34.86 -15.46
C ILE A 108 5.00 -34.56 -14.29
N GLU A 109 4.43 -35.61 -13.70
CA GLU A 109 3.58 -35.51 -12.51
C GLU A 109 4.41 -35.12 -11.29
N VAL A 110 3.84 -34.25 -10.46
CA VAL A 110 4.43 -33.86 -9.18
C VAL A 110 4.11 -34.92 -8.14
N ASN A 111 5.13 -35.34 -7.40
CA ASN A 111 5.09 -36.34 -6.35
C ASN A 111 5.96 -35.90 -5.17
N ALA A 112 5.98 -36.68 -4.09
CA ALA A 112 6.74 -36.35 -2.89
C ALA A 112 8.27 -36.16 -3.12
N GLU A 113 8.85 -36.70 -4.20
CA GLU A 113 10.28 -36.60 -4.50
C GLU A 113 10.65 -35.32 -5.23
N ASN A 114 9.81 -34.86 -6.17
CA ASN A 114 10.06 -33.66 -6.98
C ASN A 114 9.28 -32.41 -6.51
N LEU A 115 8.45 -32.52 -5.45
CA LEU A 115 7.68 -31.39 -4.92
C LEU A 115 8.55 -30.17 -4.55
N GLU A 116 9.76 -30.39 -4.03
CA GLU A 116 10.68 -29.29 -3.73
C GLU A 116 11.04 -28.48 -4.97
N GLU A 117 11.34 -29.16 -6.07
CA GLU A 117 11.67 -28.52 -7.34
C GLU A 117 10.45 -27.76 -7.88
N PHE A 118 9.26 -28.38 -7.81
CA PHE A 118 8.00 -27.73 -8.18
C PHE A 118 7.78 -26.43 -7.40
N VAL A 119 7.90 -26.45 -6.07
CA VAL A 119 7.71 -25.27 -5.21
C VAL A 119 8.74 -24.19 -5.53
N CYS A 120 10.01 -24.57 -5.71
CA CYS A 120 11.10 -23.65 -6.01
C CYS A 120 10.88 -22.95 -7.35
N LEU A 121 10.62 -23.72 -8.41
CA LEU A 121 10.43 -23.19 -9.77
C LEU A 121 9.14 -22.39 -9.88
N SER A 122 8.04 -22.86 -9.27
CA SER A 122 6.78 -22.11 -9.24
C SER A 122 6.96 -20.76 -8.55
N THR A 123 7.66 -20.74 -7.41
CA THR A 123 7.92 -19.50 -6.67
C THR A 123 8.81 -18.54 -7.48
N GLU A 124 9.87 -19.05 -8.12
CA GLU A 124 10.74 -18.25 -8.98
C GLU A 124 9.97 -17.65 -10.16
N PHE A 125 9.15 -18.47 -10.82
CA PHE A 125 8.35 -18.02 -11.95
C PHE A 125 7.35 -16.94 -11.56
N ILE A 126 6.54 -17.20 -10.54
CA ILE A 126 5.50 -16.28 -10.07
C ILE A 126 6.10 -14.95 -9.61
N MET A 127 7.20 -15.01 -8.87
CA MET A 127 7.73 -13.84 -8.15
C MET A 127 8.77 -13.06 -8.97
N LYS A 128 9.36 -13.67 -10.00
CA LYS A 128 10.51 -13.09 -10.70
C LYS A 128 10.43 -13.27 -12.21
N SER A 129 10.69 -14.46 -12.75
CA SER A 129 10.87 -14.62 -14.19
C SER A 129 9.59 -14.36 -14.99
N GLY A 130 8.42 -14.71 -14.46
CA GLY A 130 7.12 -14.50 -15.10
C GLY A 130 6.67 -13.03 -15.20
N ILE A 131 7.31 -12.13 -14.45
CA ILE A 131 7.02 -10.67 -14.46
C ILE A 131 8.20 -9.82 -14.93
N GLN A 132 9.32 -10.45 -15.30
CA GLN A 132 10.59 -9.77 -15.49
C GLN A 132 10.49 -8.69 -16.57
N VAL A 133 9.75 -8.95 -17.65
CA VAL A 133 9.56 -7.99 -18.75
C VAL A 133 8.87 -6.71 -18.27
N GLN A 134 7.85 -6.84 -17.43
CA GLN A 134 7.08 -5.72 -16.86
C GLN A 134 7.92 -4.94 -15.85
N VAL A 135 8.71 -5.65 -15.03
CA VAL A 135 9.65 -5.05 -14.07
C VAL A 135 10.74 -4.28 -14.82
N ASP A 136 11.32 -4.85 -15.86
CA ASP A 136 12.37 -4.21 -16.67
C ASP A 136 11.84 -2.96 -17.39
N ALA A 137 10.64 -3.03 -17.95
CA ALA A 137 9.98 -1.87 -18.56
C ALA A 137 9.73 -0.75 -17.55
N PHE A 138 9.26 -1.09 -16.34
CA PHE A 138 9.08 -0.13 -15.25
C PHE A 138 10.41 0.51 -14.84
N VAL A 139 11.46 -0.30 -14.63
CA VAL A 139 12.81 0.17 -14.29
C VAL A 139 13.36 1.09 -15.37
N ALA A 140 13.21 0.72 -16.64
CA ALA A 140 13.65 1.53 -17.77
C ALA A 140 12.97 2.91 -17.77
N GLY A 141 11.64 2.95 -17.73
CA GLY A 141 10.89 4.21 -17.72
C GLY A 141 11.18 5.08 -16.49
N PHE A 142 11.36 4.47 -15.32
CA PHE A 142 11.72 5.21 -14.11
C PHE A 142 13.12 5.84 -14.23
N ASN A 143 14.09 5.09 -14.78
CA ASN A 143 15.47 5.55 -14.98
C ASN A 143 15.61 6.68 -16.00
N GLU A 144 14.62 6.91 -16.88
CA GLU A 144 14.62 8.06 -17.80
C GLU A 144 14.53 9.40 -17.06
N VAL A 145 13.89 9.41 -15.89
CA VAL A 145 13.69 10.62 -15.08
C VAL A 145 14.60 10.62 -13.84
N PHE A 146 14.73 9.49 -13.16
CA PHE A 146 15.47 9.38 -11.91
C PHE A 146 16.09 7.97 -11.74
N PRO A 147 17.40 7.84 -11.47
CA PRO A 147 18.04 6.53 -11.32
C PRO A 147 17.46 5.75 -10.15
N ILE A 148 16.79 4.63 -10.44
CA ILE A 148 16.09 3.81 -9.44
C ILE A 148 17.04 3.19 -8.41
N SER A 149 18.31 3.01 -8.78
CA SER A 149 19.37 2.56 -7.89
C SER A 149 19.53 3.46 -6.66
N THR A 150 19.21 4.75 -6.79
CA THR A 150 19.26 5.71 -5.68
C THR A 150 18.29 5.35 -4.56
N LEU A 151 17.17 4.69 -4.88
CA LEU A 151 16.19 4.25 -3.88
C LEU A 151 16.68 3.07 -3.03
N ARG A 152 17.78 2.40 -3.41
CA ARG A 152 18.28 1.22 -2.68
C ARG A 152 18.72 1.53 -1.26
N ILE A 153 19.10 2.78 -0.98
CA ILE A 153 19.47 3.23 0.37
C ILE A 153 18.27 3.30 1.32
N LEU A 154 17.05 3.36 0.77
CA LEU A 154 15.81 3.46 1.52
C LEU A 154 15.20 2.07 1.76
N SER A 155 14.54 1.93 2.89
CA SER A 155 13.59 0.84 3.15
C SER A 155 12.37 0.98 2.24
N VAL A 156 11.65 -0.13 2.01
CA VAL A 156 10.44 -0.08 1.17
C VAL A 156 9.35 0.80 1.80
N SER A 157 9.25 0.83 3.12
CA SER A 157 8.36 1.74 3.84
C SER A 157 8.70 3.21 3.59
N GLU A 158 9.98 3.58 3.58
CA GLU A 158 10.42 4.95 3.30
C GLU A 158 10.16 5.35 1.85
N ILE A 159 10.40 4.46 0.88
CA ILE A 159 10.06 4.72 -0.53
C ILE A 159 8.56 4.96 -0.68
N ARG A 160 7.74 4.12 -0.04
CA ARG A 160 6.28 4.27 -0.07
C ARG A 160 5.86 5.58 0.57
N MET A 161 6.45 5.97 1.70
CA MET A 161 6.17 7.26 2.36
C MET A 161 6.59 8.45 1.49
N MET A 162 7.75 8.36 0.84
CA MET A 162 8.27 9.41 -0.04
C MET A 162 7.36 9.61 -1.26
N LEU A 163 6.93 8.52 -1.90
CA LEU A 163 6.11 8.58 -3.11
C LEU A 163 4.66 8.92 -2.81
N ASN A 164 4.09 8.27 -1.78
CA ASN A 164 2.67 8.31 -1.48
C ASN A 164 2.28 9.24 -0.33
N GLY A 165 3.25 9.88 0.32
CA GLY A 165 3.01 10.72 1.49
C GLY A 165 2.54 9.93 2.71
N ASP A 166 2.26 10.67 3.79
CA ASP A 166 1.59 10.12 4.96
C ASP A 166 0.10 9.96 4.68
N ARG A 167 -0.32 8.71 4.47
CA ARG A 167 -1.72 8.32 4.25
C ARG A 167 -2.53 8.23 5.54
N TYR A 168 -1.92 8.39 6.71
CA TYR A 168 -2.60 8.46 7.99
C TYR A 168 -2.26 9.78 8.66
N PRO A 169 -2.66 10.91 8.05
CA PRO A 169 -2.24 12.22 8.50
C PRO A 169 -2.60 12.43 9.97
N LYS A 170 -1.58 12.73 10.75
CA LYS A 170 -1.71 13.08 12.16
C LYS A 170 -1.15 14.46 12.39
N TRP A 171 -1.90 15.23 13.17
CA TRP A 171 -1.48 16.51 13.69
C TRP A 171 -2.13 16.72 15.04
N THR A 172 -1.41 17.43 15.90
CA THR A 172 -1.90 18.00 17.15
C THR A 172 -2.31 19.45 16.93
N PHE A 173 -3.04 20.02 17.88
CA PHE A 173 -3.39 21.45 17.83
C PHE A 173 -2.14 22.34 17.74
N ASP A 174 -1.10 22.03 18.51
CA ASP A 174 0.14 22.83 18.54
C ASP A 174 0.88 22.77 17.20
N GLU A 175 0.96 21.59 16.58
CA GLU A 175 1.54 21.44 15.24
C GLU A 175 0.76 22.22 14.18
N LEU A 176 -0.57 22.23 14.27
CA LEU A 176 -1.42 23.03 13.38
C LEU A 176 -1.15 24.54 13.58
N LEU A 177 -1.09 25.00 14.84
CA LEU A 177 -0.84 26.40 15.18
C LEU A 177 0.54 26.87 14.71
N GLU A 178 1.56 26.02 14.85
CA GLU A 178 2.92 26.30 14.40
C GLU A 178 2.99 26.37 12.86
N ASN A 179 2.29 25.48 12.15
CA ASN A 179 2.50 25.25 10.73
C ASN A 179 1.46 25.86 9.78
N ILE A 180 0.32 26.31 10.29
CA ILE A 180 -0.71 27.02 9.51
C ILE A 180 -0.59 28.53 9.77
N ASP A 181 -0.54 29.30 8.69
CA ASP A 181 -0.48 30.76 8.75
C ASP A 181 -1.87 31.39 8.71
N ALA A 182 -1.97 32.63 9.18
CA ALA A 182 -3.18 33.43 9.10
C ALA A 182 -2.87 34.80 8.49
N LYS A 183 -3.67 35.23 7.51
CA LYS A 183 -3.50 36.50 6.79
C LYS A 183 -4.84 37.16 6.50
N ASN A 184 -4.80 38.36 5.93
CA ASN A 184 -5.94 39.09 5.39
C ASN A 184 -7.12 39.17 6.38
N GLY A 185 -6.94 39.85 7.52
CA GLY A 185 -7.98 40.02 8.54
C GLY A 185 -7.91 39.02 9.68
N TYR A 186 -7.19 37.90 9.52
CA TYR A 186 -6.89 36.99 10.62
C TYR A 186 -5.43 37.01 11.04
N THR A 187 -5.20 36.67 12.31
CA THR A 187 -3.90 36.38 12.91
C THR A 187 -3.94 35.00 13.56
N LYS A 188 -2.78 34.42 13.90
CA LYS A 188 -2.74 33.10 14.58
C LYS A 188 -3.47 33.08 15.92
N GLY A 189 -3.64 34.25 16.57
CA GLY A 189 -4.37 34.40 17.83
C GLY A 189 -5.85 34.78 17.68
N SER A 190 -6.38 34.88 16.46
CA SER A 190 -7.80 35.18 16.25
C SER A 190 -8.68 34.00 16.68
N ASP A 191 -9.78 34.25 17.40
CA ASP A 191 -10.69 33.20 17.89
C ASP A 191 -11.13 32.24 16.78
N HIS A 192 -11.51 32.78 15.62
CA HIS A 192 -11.90 32.01 14.43
C HIS A 192 -10.79 31.05 13.94
N VAL A 193 -9.53 31.47 14.03
CA VAL A 193 -8.39 30.60 13.68
C VAL A 193 -8.24 29.51 14.72
N LEU A 194 -8.28 29.85 16.01
CA LEU A 194 -8.17 28.86 17.09
C LEU A 194 -9.31 27.83 17.05
N TRP A 195 -10.55 28.27 16.78
CA TRP A 195 -11.70 27.39 16.57
C TRP A 195 -11.47 26.44 15.40
N PHE A 196 -11.00 26.96 14.27
CA PHE A 196 -10.71 26.16 13.09
C PHE A 196 -9.64 25.08 13.38
N LEU A 197 -8.52 25.46 14.00
CA LEU A 197 -7.46 24.51 14.36
C LEU A 197 -7.94 23.48 15.40
N GLY A 198 -8.78 23.90 16.35
CA GLY A 198 -9.41 23.00 17.32
C GLY A 198 -10.29 21.94 16.66
N ILE A 199 -11.13 22.37 15.71
CA ILE A 199 -11.97 21.46 14.91
C ILE A 199 -11.10 20.46 14.13
N LEU A 200 -10.03 20.91 13.48
CA LEU A 200 -9.12 20.03 12.74
C LEU A 200 -8.40 19.03 13.64
N ALA A 201 -8.05 19.41 14.87
CA ALA A 201 -7.39 18.51 15.83
C ALA A 201 -8.34 17.37 16.26
N GLU A 202 -9.64 17.64 16.36
CA GLU A 202 -10.68 16.66 16.72
C GLU A 202 -11.07 15.71 15.57
N PHE A 203 -10.71 16.01 14.33
CA PHE A 203 -11.10 15.19 13.19
C PHE A 203 -10.61 13.75 13.30
N SER A 204 -11.50 12.83 12.96
CA SER A 204 -11.19 11.41 12.75
C SER A 204 -10.23 11.21 11.57
N PRO A 205 -9.54 10.05 11.45
CA PRO A 205 -8.62 9.79 10.35
C PRO A 205 -9.23 10.02 8.96
N ASP A 206 -10.50 9.68 8.76
CA ASP A 206 -11.18 9.85 7.47
C ASP A 206 -11.55 11.32 7.20
N GLU A 207 -11.96 12.07 8.22
CA GLU A 207 -12.22 13.51 8.10
C GLU A 207 -10.94 14.29 7.77
N ARG A 208 -9.79 13.89 8.33
CA ARG A 208 -8.49 14.49 8.01
C ARG A 208 -8.13 14.33 6.53
N LYS A 209 -8.36 13.13 5.97
CA LYS A 209 -8.15 12.88 4.53
C LYS A 209 -9.09 13.71 3.66
N LYS A 210 -10.38 13.74 4.00
CA LYS A 210 -11.37 14.59 3.31
C LYS A 210 -10.95 16.06 3.37
N PHE A 211 -10.45 16.53 4.51
CA PHE A 211 -10.01 17.90 4.69
C PHE A 211 -8.78 18.22 3.84
N LEU A 212 -7.75 17.35 3.84
CA LEU A 212 -6.58 17.54 2.98
C LEU A 212 -7.01 17.57 1.51
N ARG A 213 -7.91 16.67 1.09
CA ARG A 213 -8.43 16.63 -0.27
C ARG A 213 -9.15 17.93 -0.62
N PHE A 214 -9.95 18.45 0.31
CA PHE A 214 -10.60 19.75 0.19
C PHE A 214 -9.57 20.88 0.07
N ALA A 215 -8.62 21.01 0.99
CA ALA A 215 -7.71 22.16 1.05
C ALA A 215 -6.54 22.13 0.04
N THR A 216 -6.10 20.95 -0.39
CA THR A 216 -4.88 20.76 -1.20
C THR A 216 -5.12 19.98 -2.50
N GLY A 217 -6.27 19.32 -2.65
CA GLY A 217 -6.51 18.39 -3.75
C GLY A 217 -5.85 17.01 -3.59
N CYS A 218 -5.09 16.78 -2.53
CA CYS A 218 -4.47 15.50 -2.18
C CYS A 218 -5.00 15.03 -0.81
N ASP A 219 -5.20 13.74 -0.61
CA ASP A 219 -5.69 13.16 0.66
C ASP A 219 -4.56 12.76 1.63
N SER A 220 -3.31 12.99 1.25
CA SER A 220 -2.10 12.68 2.03
C SER A 220 -1.22 13.92 2.21
N LEU A 221 -0.45 13.95 3.29
CA LEU A 221 0.59 14.95 3.52
C LEU A 221 1.94 14.48 2.94
N PRO A 222 2.88 15.40 2.66
CA PRO A 222 4.28 15.03 2.41
C PRO A 222 4.86 14.21 3.57
N ALA A 223 5.97 13.51 3.34
CA ALA A 223 6.60 12.62 4.33
C ALA A 223 6.94 13.31 5.68
N GLY A 224 7.22 14.61 5.67
CA GLY A 224 7.45 15.39 6.89
C GLY A 224 6.18 15.99 7.52
N GLY A 225 5.00 15.54 7.11
CA GLY A 225 3.71 15.99 7.65
C GLY A 225 3.35 17.43 7.25
N ILE A 226 2.54 18.08 8.08
CA ILE A 226 1.99 19.40 7.77
C ILE A 226 3.06 20.50 7.72
N SER A 227 4.15 20.35 8.47
CA SER A 227 5.28 21.28 8.49
C SER A 227 6.04 21.34 7.16
N SER A 228 5.96 20.26 6.38
CA SER A 228 6.60 20.11 5.08
C SER A 228 5.67 20.46 3.91
N LEU A 229 4.42 20.87 4.19
CA LEU A 229 3.48 21.28 3.17
C LEU A 229 3.96 22.58 2.50
N THR A 230 4.19 22.52 1.19
CA THR A 230 4.68 23.65 0.39
C THR A 230 3.75 23.90 -0.80
N PRO A 231 3.15 25.09 -0.94
CA PRO A 231 3.19 26.23 0.00
C PRO A 231 2.54 25.92 1.36
N ARG A 232 2.89 26.67 2.42
CA ARG A 232 2.26 26.49 3.74
C ARG A 232 0.77 26.82 3.66
N MET A 233 -0.04 26.03 4.36
CA MET A 233 -1.47 26.26 4.45
C MET A 233 -1.72 27.60 5.16
N THR A 234 -2.60 28.43 4.59
CA THR A 234 -2.88 29.77 5.12
C THR A 234 -4.39 30.00 5.21
N ILE A 235 -4.86 30.42 6.38
CA ILE A 235 -6.24 30.84 6.62
C ILE A 235 -6.34 32.33 6.32
N VAL A 236 -7.33 32.70 5.51
CA VAL A 236 -7.63 34.09 5.15
C VAL A 236 -9.09 34.39 5.43
N MET A 237 -9.39 35.62 5.86
CA MET A 237 -10.78 36.02 6.08
C MET A 237 -11.51 36.09 4.75
N LYS A 238 -12.69 35.45 4.69
CA LYS A 238 -13.67 35.69 3.63
C LYS A 238 -14.48 36.93 4.06
N THR A 239 -14.63 37.89 3.16
CA THR A 239 -15.20 39.24 3.39
C THR A 239 -16.42 39.28 4.31
N ASP A 240 -16.55 40.39 5.05
CA ASP A 240 -17.66 40.69 5.96
C ASP A 240 -18.99 40.87 5.21
N ASP A 241 -19.73 39.77 5.07
CA ASP A 241 -21.11 39.73 4.59
C ASP A 241 -22.06 39.65 5.81
N PRO A 242 -23.18 40.39 5.85
CA PRO A 242 -24.17 40.29 6.93
C PRO A 242 -24.72 38.87 7.15
N ASP A 243 -24.73 38.01 6.14
CA ASP A 243 -25.15 36.60 6.25
C ASP A 243 -23.95 35.61 6.31
N VAL A 244 -22.90 35.99 7.04
CA VAL A 244 -21.63 35.22 7.15
C VAL A 244 -21.84 33.74 7.52
N ASP A 245 -22.82 33.43 8.36
CA ASP A 245 -23.12 32.06 8.83
C ASP A 245 -23.76 31.16 7.76
N MET A 246 -24.27 31.73 6.67
CA MET A 246 -24.79 30.98 5.52
C MET A 246 -23.70 30.62 4.51
N HIS A 247 -22.54 31.28 4.59
CA HIS A 247 -21.45 31.06 3.65
C HIS A 247 -20.66 29.80 4.00
N PHE A 248 -20.31 29.01 2.99
CA PHE A 248 -19.35 27.91 3.14
C PHE A 248 -17.91 28.43 3.05
N PRO A 249 -16.96 27.77 3.77
CA PRO A 249 -15.55 28.02 3.52
C PRO A 249 -15.21 27.59 2.10
N SER A 250 -14.24 28.28 1.49
CA SER A 250 -13.77 27.96 0.13
C SER A 250 -12.26 27.94 0.09
N VAL A 251 -11.68 27.28 -0.90
CA VAL A 251 -10.25 26.97 -0.94
C VAL A 251 -9.63 27.41 -2.25
N ASN A 252 -8.34 27.75 -2.20
CA ASN A 252 -7.50 27.75 -3.37
C ASN A 252 -6.42 26.69 -3.19
N CYS A 253 -6.63 25.53 -3.81
CA CYS A 253 -5.75 24.38 -3.64
C CYS A 253 -4.34 24.62 -4.19
N CYS A 254 -4.15 25.52 -5.15
CA CYS A 254 -2.81 25.81 -5.70
C CYS A 254 -1.92 26.54 -4.69
N PHE A 255 -2.53 27.38 -3.84
CA PHE A 255 -1.82 28.18 -2.83
C PHE A 255 -2.06 27.67 -1.40
N HIS A 256 -2.82 26.58 -1.24
CA HIS A 256 -3.29 26.07 0.06
C HIS A 256 -3.95 27.15 0.93
N PHE A 257 -4.73 28.04 0.29
CA PHE A 257 -5.47 29.08 1.01
C PHE A 257 -6.86 28.59 1.39
N ILE A 258 -7.25 28.83 2.63
CA ILE A 258 -8.57 28.55 3.17
C ILE A 258 -9.24 29.89 3.47
N LYS A 259 -10.24 30.24 2.65
CA LYS A 259 -11.08 31.42 2.85
C LYS A 259 -12.15 31.07 3.86
N LEU A 260 -11.96 31.53 5.11
CA LEU A 260 -12.81 31.22 6.25
C LEU A 260 -13.71 32.41 6.60
N PRO A 261 -15.04 32.28 6.52
CA PRO A 261 -15.97 33.30 7.02
C PRO A 261 -15.81 33.53 8.52
N ALA A 262 -16.09 34.75 8.98
CA ALA A 262 -16.11 35.12 10.40
C ALA A 262 -17.39 34.63 11.09
N TYR A 263 -17.52 33.31 11.22
CA TYR A 263 -18.70 32.66 11.81
C TYR A 263 -19.00 33.13 13.24
N SER A 264 -20.28 33.22 13.58
CA SER A 264 -20.69 33.65 14.93
C SER A 264 -20.39 32.62 16.04
N SER A 265 -20.20 31.34 15.69
CA SER A 265 -19.84 30.29 16.66
C SER A 265 -18.97 29.18 16.05
N GLN A 266 -18.26 28.46 16.93
CA GLN A 266 -17.44 27.29 16.56
C GLN A 266 -18.30 26.15 15.98
N GLU A 267 -19.50 25.95 16.50
CA GLU A 267 -20.43 24.90 16.05
C GLU A 267 -20.86 25.14 14.60
N ILE A 268 -21.20 26.38 14.25
CA ILE A 268 -21.57 26.77 12.88
C ILE A 268 -20.36 26.55 11.96
N MET A 269 -19.17 26.98 12.37
CA MET A 269 -17.94 26.74 11.61
C MET A 269 -17.72 25.25 11.33
N LYS A 270 -17.85 24.39 12.35
CA LYS A 270 -17.69 22.93 12.21
C LYS A 270 -18.71 22.36 11.23
N GLN A 271 -19.98 22.72 11.35
CA GLN A 271 -21.04 22.25 10.44
C GLN A 271 -20.81 22.71 8.99
N ARG A 272 -20.41 23.97 8.77
CA ARG A 272 -20.13 24.50 7.44
C ARG A 272 -18.89 23.87 6.82
N LEU A 273 -17.85 23.66 7.60
CA LEU A 273 -16.62 23.01 7.16
C LEU A 273 -16.87 21.57 6.72
N LEU A 274 -17.54 20.77 7.56
CA LEU A 274 -17.87 19.38 7.23
C LEU A 274 -18.73 19.30 5.95
N THR A 275 -19.77 20.12 5.86
CA THR A 275 -20.62 20.17 4.65
C THR A 275 -19.82 20.56 3.40
N ALA A 276 -18.91 21.54 3.50
CA ALA A 276 -18.08 21.98 2.38
C ALA A 276 -17.11 20.89 1.92
N MET A 277 -16.58 20.08 2.85
CA MET A 277 -15.69 18.96 2.53
C MET A 277 -16.41 17.79 1.83
N GLU A 278 -17.72 17.63 2.05
CA GLU A 278 -18.50 16.55 1.44
C GLU A 278 -19.06 16.90 0.05
N THR A 279 -19.18 18.19 -0.25
CA THR A 279 -19.78 18.65 -1.50
C THR A 279 -18.72 18.82 -2.59
N THR A 280 -18.86 18.09 -3.69
CA THR A 280 -18.01 18.25 -4.87
C THR A 280 -18.38 19.55 -5.61
N GLY A 281 -17.53 20.59 -5.58
CA GLY A 281 -17.75 21.79 -6.42
C GLY A 281 -17.36 23.16 -5.84
N PHE A 282 -16.99 23.29 -4.56
CA PHE A 282 -16.64 24.58 -3.94
C PHE A 282 -15.20 25.07 -4.23
N TYR A 283 -14.52 24.48 -5.22
CA TYR A 283 -13.10 24.72 -5.53
C TYR A 283 -12.82 26.03 -6.29
N PHE A 284 -13.86 26.76 -6.69
CA PHE A 284 -13.74 27.96 -7.50
C PHE A 284 -14.65 29.07 -6.96
N ASN A 285 -14.07 29.96 -6.15
CA ASN A 285 -14.49 31.35 -5.94
C ASN A 285 -13.28 32.12 -5.42
#